data_AF-A0A3P7ECG1-F1
#
_entry.id   AF-A0A3P7ECG1-F1
#
_cell.length_a   1.000
_cell.length_b   1.000
_cell.length_c   1.000
_cell.angle_alpha   90.00
_cell.angle_beta   90.00
_cell.angle_gamma   90.00
#
_symmetry.space_group_name_H-M   'P 1'
#
loop_
_entity.id
_entity.type
_entity.pdbx_description
1 polymer ?
#
loop_
_entity_poly.entity_id
_entity_poly.type
_entity_poly.pdbx_seq_one_letter_code
_entity_poly.pdbx_strand_id
1 'polypeptide(L)'
;MQIRFQRASKTDKNVSAVGQVCNAKICTDFREADVFRVTQSFSSKTACNHRTYQYILPTFAFAARESLTRERCWQYRISAETLTHVNNMLNHFKGTHNFFNFTSRRTANDLSCRRYIMSIECGAPFLLDGDREFAVITVVGQSFMLHQIRKMIGLVIAIVSGHTTEAIFEKAFQGERLDLPKAPGLGLFLDKVDFTRYNTRFCNDGSHHPIDWNAYKEKMDVFKEEHIFRHIVQKEVEENSYPFL
;
A
#
# COMPACT_ATOMS: atom_id res chain seq x y z
N MET A 1 12.54 -2.43 -34.11
CA MET A 1 11.43 -3.12 -33.43
C MET A 1 11.09 -2.35 -32.15
N GLN A 2 9.92 -1.73 -32.05
CA GLN A 2 9.56 -0.92 -30.87
C GLN A 2 9.06 -1.84 -29.75
N ILE A 3 9.78 -1.90 -28.63
CA ILE A 3 9.37 -2.69 -27.46
C ILE A 3 8.20 -1.98 -26.78
N ARG A 4 7.03 -2.62 -26.73
CA ARG A 4 5.88 -2.14 -25.95
C ARG A 4 6.03 -2.56 -24.50
N PHE A 5 6.66 -1.71 -23.68
CA PHE A 5 6.83 -1.93 -22.24
C PHE A 5 5.67 -1.33 -21.44
N GLN A 6 5.10 -2.09 -20.51
CA GLN A 6 4.08 -1.63 -19.56
C GLN A 6 4.30 -2.24 -18.18
N ARG A 7 3.83 -1.53 -17.15
CA ARG A 7 3.93 -1.92 -15.73
C ARG A 7 2.55 -1.89 -15.07
N ALA A 8 2.27 -2.87 -14.21
CA ALA A 8 1.00 -3.01 -13.49
C ALA A 8 0.80 -1.92 -12.44
N SER A 9 1.89 -1.48 -11.80
CA SER A 9 1.85 -0.41 -10.81
C SER A 9 2.97 0.62 -10.99
N LYS A 10 2.62 1.90 -10.85
CA LYS A 10 3.55 3.03 -10.75
C LYS A 10 3.81 3.33 -9.28
N THR A 11 4.87 2.73 -8.72
CA THR A 11 5.35 3.02 -7.36
C THR A 11 6.02 4.40 -7.33
N ASP A 12 5.76 5.16 -6.27
CA ASP A 12 6.35 6.48 -6.05
C ASP A 12 7.83 6.36 -5.62
N LYS A 13 8.53 7.49 -5.52
CA LYS A 13 9.91 7.52 -5.00
C LYS A 13 9.96 6.87 -3.60
N ASN A 14 10.93 5.98 -3.41
CA ASN A 14 11.20 5.22 -2.17
C ASN A 14 10.12 4.21 -1.77
N VAL A 15 9.22 3.83 -2.69
CA VAL A 15 8.22 2.76 -2.47
C VAL A 15 8.75 1.45 -3.02
N SER A 16 8.91 0.45 -2.15
CA SER A 16 9.38 -0.89 -2.51
C SER A 16 8.29 -1.69 -3.25
N ALA A 17 8.66 -2.83 -3.85
CA ALA A 17 7.71 -3.74 -4.46
C ALA A 17 8.19 -5.18 -4.33
N VAL A 18 7.26 -6.10 -4.04
CA VAL A 18 7.46 -7.54 -3.99
C VAL A 18 6.93 -8.14 -5.28
N GLY A 19 5.61 -8.08 -5.49
CA GLY A 19 4.92 -8.62 -6.66
C GLY A 19 4.67 -7.60 -7.76
N GLN A 20 5.69 -6.86 -8.22
CA GLN A 20 5.55 -6.00 -9.40
C GLN A 20 5.44 -6.86 -10.67
N VAL A 21 4.54 -6.48 -11.58
CA VAL A 21 4.39 -7.15 -12.88
C VAL A 21 4.60 -6.16 -14.00
N CYS A 22 5.48 -6.51 -14.92
CA CYS A 22 5.73 -5.79 -16.16
C CYS A 22 5.48 -6.71 -17.34
N ASN A 23 5.13 -6.15 -18.50
CA ASN A 23 5.11 -6.90 -19.75
C ASN A 23 5.88 -6.15 -20.84
N ALA A 24 6.60 -6.91 -21.64
CA ALA A 24 7.42 -6.43 -22.74
C ALA A 24 7.48 -7.49 -23.84
N LYS A 25 7.74 -7.05 -25.07
CA LYS A 25 8.08 -7.98 -26.16
C LYS A 25 9.59 -8.21 -26.13
N ILE A 26 10.01 -9.38 -25.68
CA ILE A 26 11.42 -9.77 -25.53
C ILE A 26 11.81 -10.83 -26.57
N CYS A 27 13.02 -10.73 -27.12
CA CYS A 27 13.72 -11.89 -27.68
C CYS A 27 14.42 -12.58 -26.51
N THR A 28 14.36 -13.91 -26.49
CA THR A 28 14.74 -14.78 -25.36
C THR A 28 16.17 -14.50 -24.88
N ASP A 29 16.29 -14.14 -23.60
CA ASP A 29 17.39 -14.42 -22.65
C ASP A 29 17.31 -13.44 -21.46
N PHE A 30 16.32 -13.65 -20.57
CA PHE A 30 16.25 -12.96 -19.29
C PHE A 30 16.31 -14.01 -18.18
N ARG A 31 17.28 -13.89 -17.26
CA ARG A 31 17.63 -14.96 -16.29
C ARG A 31 17.21 -14.71 -14.84
N GLU A 32 16.52 -13.62 -14.53
CA GLU A 32 16.24 -13.23 -13.13
C GLU A 32 14.77 -12.95 -12.80
N ALA A 33 13.83 -13.30 -13.68
CA ALA A 33 12.39 -13.18 -13.42
C ALA A 33 11.62 -14.38 -13.99
N ASP A 34 10.54 -14.79 -13.34
CA ASP A 34 9.60 -15.73 -13.93
C ASP A 34 8.88 -15.07 -15.11
N VAL A 35 9.08 -15.64 -16.29
CA VAL A 35 8.55 -15.12 -17.56
C VAL A 35 7.37 -15.98 -17.99
N PHE A 36 6.20 -15.34 -18.13
CA PHE A 36 5.00 -16.00 -18.61
C PHE A 36 4.64 -15.52 -20.02
N ARG A 37 4.25 -16.45 -20.89
CA ARG A 37 3.65 -16.12 -22.18
C ARG A 37 2.21 -15.62 -21.95
N VAL A 38 1.89 -14.50 -22.58
CA VAL A 38 0.58 -13.84 -22.50
C VAL A 38 0.01 -13.59 -23.90
N THR A 39 -1.29 -13.28 -23.97
CA THR A 39 -1.93 -12.92 -25.23
C THR A 39 -1.30 -11.65 -25.83
N GLN A 40 -1.37 -11.50 -27.16
CA GLN A 40 -0.77 -10.35 -27.85
C GLN A 40 -1.34 -8.99 -27.40
N SER A 41 -2.60 -8.97 -26.96
CA SER A 41 -3.29 -7.78 -26.45
C SER A 41 -3.12 -7.54 -24.96
N PHE A 42 -2.35 -8.38 -24.26
CA PHE A 42 -2.15 -8.27 -22.82
C PHE A 42 -1.46 -6.96 -22.43
N SER A 43 -2.01 -6.34 -21.39
CA SER A 43 -1.46 -5.17 -20.72
C SER A 43 -1.46 -5.42 -19.22
N SER A 44 -0.28 -5.46 -18.60
CA SER A 44 -0.15 -5.64 -17.15
C SER A 44 -0.91 -4.57 -16.35
N LYS A 45 -1.09 -3.38 -16.93
CA LYS A 45 -1.85 -2.27 -16.34
C LYS A 45 -3.36 -2.50 -16.37
N THR A 46 -3.92 -2.88 -17.51
CA THR A 46 -5.38 -2.95 -17.70
C THR A 46 -5.95 -4.33 -17.45
N ALA A 47 -5.14 -5.39 -17.55
CA ALA A 47 -5.53 -6.75 -17.18
C ALA A 47 -5.54 -6.96 -15.65
N CYS A 48 -4.82 -6.12 -14.90
CA CYS A 48 -4.84 -6.11 -13.44
C CYS A 48 -6.24 -5.79 -12.90
N ASN A 49 -6.75 -6.66 -12.03
CA ASN A 49 -8.00 -6.51 -11.32
C ASN A 49 -7.90 -5.51 -10.17
N HIS A 50 -6.95 -5.74 -9.27
CA HIS A 50 -6.69 -4.94 -8.08
C HIS A 50 -5.22 -5.08 -7.67
N ARG A 51 -4.75 -4.10 -6.90
CA ARG A 51 -3.43 -4.14 -6.28
C ARG A 51 -3.59 -4.29 -4.77
N THR A 52 -2.70 -5.07 -4.16
CA THR A 52 -2.54 -5.15 -2.72
C THR A 52 -1.27 -4.40 -2.36
N TYR A 53 -1.41 -3.39 -1.52
CA TYR A 53 -0.29 -2.69 -0.92
C TYR A 53 -0.24 -3.00 0.56
N GLN A 54 0.98 -2.98 1.10
CA GLN A 54 1.22 -3.05 2.52
C GLN A 54 1.98 -1.81 2.96
N TYR A 55 1.69 -1.36 4.17
CA TYR A 55 2.36 -0.26 4.82
C TYR A 55 2.82 -0.70 6.20
N ILE A 56 4.12 -0.91 6.35
CA ILE A 56 4.73 -1.19 7.65
C ILE A 56 5.05 0.13 8.35
N LEU A 57 4.71 0.22 9.62
CA LEU A 57 4.94 1.41 10.44
C LEU A 57 5.23 1.05 11.89
N PRO A 58 6.06 1.84 12.58
CA PRO A 58 6.21 1.71 14.01
C PRO A 58 4.90 2.06 14.71
N THR A 59 4.52 1.27 15.71
CA THR A 59 3.20 1.43 16.35
C THR A 59 3.06 2.73 17.14
N PHE A 60 4.17 3.34 17.56
CA PHE A 60 4.17 4.66 18.19
C PHE A 60 3.58 5.76 17.31
N ALA A 61 3.47 5.55 15.99
CA ALA A 61 2.78 6.47 15.10
C ALA A 61 1.30 6.68 15.49
N PHE A 62 0.72 5.75 16.25
CA PHE A 62 -0.65 5.84 16.79
C PHE A 62 -0.73 6.34 18.23
N ALA A 63 0.41 6.68 18.85
CA ALA A 63 0.41 7.18 20.21
C ALA A 63 -0.33 8.54 20.30
N ALA A 64 -0.98 8.77 21.45
CA ALA A 64 -1.66 10.03 21.69
C ALA A 64 -0.67 11.20 21.66
N ARG A 65 -1.13 12.35 21.19
CA ARG A 65 -0.37 13.60 21.17
C ARG A 65 0.25 13.88 22.54
N GLU A 66 1.53 14.26 22.54
CA GLU A 66 2.33 14.61 23.74
C GLU A 66 2.68 13.43 24.66
N SER A 67 2.37 12.18 24.29
CA SER A 67 2.66 11.01 25.14
C SER A 67 4.10 10.49 25.04
N LEU A 68 4.85 10.83 24.00
CA LEU A 68 6.16 10.21 23.71
C LEU A 68 7.22 11.24 23.35
N THR A 69 8.45 10.99 23.81
CA THR A 69 9.67 11.63 23.31
C THR A 69 10.39 10.68 22.36
N ARG A 70 11.35 11.18 21.57
CA ARG A 70 12.14 10.35 20.64
C ARG A 70 12.91 9.23 21.33
N GLU A 71 13.34 9.44 22.57
CA GLU A 71 14.10 8.46 23.35
C GLU A 71 13.21 7.34 23.88
N ARG A 72 11.90 7.58 24.02
CA ARG A 72 10.95 6.64 24.64
C ARG A 72 9.93 6.09 23.66
N CYS A 73 9.88 6.57 22.41
CA CYS A 73 8.87 6.16 21.44
C CYS A 73 8.90 4.65 21.17
N TRP A 74 10.08 4.02 21.15
CA TRP A 74 10.23 2.58 20.97
C TRP A 74 9.77 1.74 22.18
N GLN A 75 9.49 2.36 23.33
CA GLN A 75 8.88 1.70 24.49
C GLN A 75 7.36 1.61 24.37
N TYR A 76 6.76 2.40 23.46
CA TYR A 76 5.33 2.35 23.21
C TYR A 76 4.90 0.97 22.70
N ARG A 77 3.77 0.50 23.21
CA ARG A 77 3.09 -0.71 22.73
C ARG A 77 1.65 -0.35 22.43
N ILE A 78 1.20 -0.64 21.22
CA ILE A 78 -0.19 -0.37 20.84
C ILE A 78 -1.12 -1.30 21.64
N SER A 79 -2.12 -0.71 22.29
CA SER A 79 -3.14 -1.50 22.99
C SER A 79 -4.12 -2.11 21.99
N ALA A 80 -4.79 -3.19 22.38
CA ALA A 80 -5.86 -3.77 21.57
C ALA A 80 -7.00 -2.77 21.29
N GLU A 81 -7.27 -1.86 22.24
CA GLU A 81 -8.24 -0.79 22.08
C GLU A 81 -7.82 0.21 21.00
N THR A 82 -6.57 0.69 21.03
CA THR A 82 -6.04 1.59 20.01
C THR A 82 -6.01 0.91 18.64
N LEU A 83 -5.60 -0.36 18.55
CA LEU A 83 -5.61 -1.12 17.30
C LEU A 83 -7.03 -1.30 16.75
N THR A 84 -8.01 -1.51 17.62
CA THR A 84 -9.44 -1.57 17.24
C THR A 84 -9.90 -0.22 16.70
N HIS A 85 -9.53 0.87 17.37
CA HIS A 85 -9.85 2.22 16.90
C HIS A 85 -9.20 2.54 15.54
N VAL A 86 -7.93 2.16 15.32
CA VAL A 86 -7.25 2.24 14.02
C VAL A 86 -8.06 1.51 12.94
N ASN A 87 -8.45 0.26 13.19
CA ASN A 87 -9.22 -0.54 12.23
C ASN A 87 -10.62 0.04 11.95
N ASN A 88 -11.28 0.61 12.96
CA ASN A 88 -12.54 1.33 12.77
C ASN A 88 -12.34 2.53 11.83
N MET A 89 -11.29 3.33 12.02
CA MET A 89 -10.99 4.48 11.16
C MET A 89 -10.62 4.06 9.73
N LEU A 90 -9.85 2.97 9.56
CA LEU A 90 -9.52 2.43 8.24
C LEU A 90 -10.78 1.98 7.48
N ASN A 91 -11.77 1.41 8.18
CA ASN A 91 -13.00 0.92 7.56
C ASN A 91 -13.82 2.00 6.84
N HIS A 92 -13.69 3.28 7.19
CA HIS A 92 -14.36 4.38 6.46
C HIS A 92 -13.93 4.48 4.99
N PHE A 93 -12.75 3.96 4.64
CA PHE A 93 -12.28 3.97 3.25
C PHE A 93 -12.88 2.87 2.39
N LYS A 94 -13.46 1.81 2.97
CA LYS A 94 -14.05 0.70 2.22
C LYS A 94 -15.21 1.20 1.36
N GLY A 95 -15.34 0.62 0.17
CA GLY A 95 -16.34 1.07 -0.79
C GLY A 95 -15.80 2.07 -1.81
N THR A 96 -16.71 2.74 -2.51
CA THR A 96 -16.38 3.69 -3.57
C THR A 96 -16.58 5.12 -3.07
N HIS A 97 -15.49 5.87 -2.98
CA HIS A 97 -15.50 7.26 -2.52
C HIS A 97 -14.82 8.20 -3.52
N ASN A 98 -15.02 9.50 -3.35
CA ASN A 98 -14.27 10.52 -4.07
C ASN A 98 -12.96 10.83 -3.32
N PHE A 99 -11.84 10.32 -3.83
CA PHE A 99 -10.54 10.45 -3.17
C PHE A 99 -9.76 11.71 -3.60
N PHE A 100 -10.41 12.77 -4.08
CA PHE A 100 -9.70 13.95 -4.63
C PHE A 100 -8.81 14.67 -3.59
N ASN A 101 -9.19 14.68 -2.29
CA ASN A 101 -8.38 15.21 -1.20
C ASN A 101 -7.17 14.32 -0.86
N PHE A 102 -7.24 13.04 -1.22
CA PHE A 102 -6.20 12.05 -1.02
C PHE A 102 -5.17 12.04 -2.16
N THR A 103 -5.22 13.02 -3.07
CA THR A 103 -4.25 13.14 -4.17
C THR A 103 -3.89 14.61 -4.44
N SER A 104 -2.89 14.82 -5.28
CA SER A 104 -2.43 16.12 -5.73
C SER A 104 -2.90 16.39 -7.16
N ARG A 105 -3.09 17.68 -7.51
CA ARG A 105 -3.36 18.14 -8.89
C ARG A 105 -4.65 17.57 -9.50
N ARG A 106 -5.70 17.43 -8.69
CA ARG A 106 -7.03 16.96 -9.09
C ARG A 106 -8.10 17.82 -8.44
N THR A 107 -9.26 17.92 -9.10
CA THR A 107 -10.41 18.68 -8.62
C THR A 107 -11.51 17.73 -8.12
N ALA A 108 -12.43 18.23 -7.30
CA ALA A 108 -13.50 17.43 -6.73
C ALA A 108 -14.43 16.80 -7.79
N ASN A 109 -14.62 17.47 -8.92
CA ASN A 109 -15.50 17.01 -10.00
C ASN A 109 -14.83 16.03 -10.97
N ASP A 110 -13.53 15.74 -10.80
CA ASP A 110 -12.83 14.77 -11.64
C ASP A 110 -13.34 13.36 -11.32
N LEU A 111 -14.13 12.77 -12.22
CA LEU A 111 -14.67 11.41 -12.06
C LEU A 111 -13.56 10.36 -11.89
N SER A 112 -12.36 10.64 -12.40
CA SER A 112 -11.18 9.81 -12.16
C SER A 112 -10.64 9.93 -10.75
N CYS A 113 -11.28 10.64 -9.81
CA CYS A 113 -10.98 10.57 -8.38
C CYS A 113 -11.84 9.54 -7.64
N ARG A 114 -12.87 8.99 -8.27
CA ARG A 114 -13.65 7.89 -7.69
C ARG A 114 -12.81 6.61 -7.68
N ARG A 115 -12.58 6.06 -6.51
CA ARG A 115 -11.78 4.83 -6.32
C ARG A 115 -12.52 3.88 -5.41
N TYR A 116 -12.30 2.59 -5.66
CA TYR A 116 -12.90 1.51 -4.90
C TYR A 116 -11.84 0.80 -4.06
N ILE A 117 -12.01 0.86 -2.75
CA ILE A 117 -11.23 0.10 -1.77
C ILE A 117 -12.05 -1.14 -1.41
N MET A 118 -11.45 -2.30 -1.67
CA MET A 118 -12.07 -3.62 -1.43
C MET A 118 -11.94 -3.98 0.05
N SER A 119 -10.74 -3.83 0.60
CA SER A 119 -10.45 -4.04 2.02
C SER A 119 -9.29 -3.16 2.47
N ILE A 120 -9.26 -2.84 3.75
CA ILE A 120 -8.13 -2.21 4.41
C ILE A 120 -8.17 -2.57 5.90
N GLU A 121 -7.05 -3.00 6.45
CA GLU A 121 -6.95 -3.44 7.84
C GLU A 121 -5.51 -3.29 8.36
N CYS A 122 -5.37 -3.05 9.65
CA CYS A 122 -4.11 -3.09 10.38
C CYS A 122 -4.01 -4.43 11.12
N GLY A 123 -2.98 -5.22 10.82
CA GLY A 123 -2.72 -6.50 11.48
C GLY A 123 -2.25 -6.35 12.93
N ALA A 124 -2.12 -7.48 13.61
CA ALA A 124 -1.54 -7.52 14.96
C ALA A 124 -0.10 -6.96 14.95
N PRO A 125 0.31 -6.28 16.04
CA PRO A 125 1.67 -5.80 16.15
C PRO A 125 2.66 -6.97 16.29
N PHE A 126 3.90 -6.72 15.89
CA PHE A 126 5.01 -7.66 16.01
C PHE A 126 6.32 -6.91 16.27
N LEU A 127 7.31 -7.62 16.80
CA LEU A 127 8.62 -7.04 17.10
C LEU A 127 9.58 -7.26 15.93
N LEU A 128 10.35 -6.22 15.60
CA LEU A 128 11.47 -6.27 14.67
C LEU A 128 12.70 -5.63 15.31
N ASP A 129 13.89 -6.03 14.83
CA ASP A 129 15.19 -5.50 15.26
C ASP A 129 15.33 -5.40 16.80
N GLY A 130 15.04 -6.53 17.47
CA GLY A 130 15.01 -6.62 18.92
C GLY A 130 13.62 -6.39 19.50
N ASP A 131 13.39 -5.20 20.04
CA ASP A 131 12.20 -4.86 20.84
C ASP A 131 11.35 -3.73 20.21
N ARG A 132 11.56 -3.41 18.93
CA ARG A 132 10.82 -2.34 18.27
C ARG A 132 9.52 -2.87 17.70
N GLU A 133 8.40 -2.29 18.15
CA GLU A 133 7.08 -2.75 17.74
C GLU A 133 6.60 -2.08 16.45
N PHE A 134 6.21 -2.91 15.49
CA PHE A 134 5.66 -2.52 14.19
C PHE A 134 4.30 -3.16 13.97
N ALA A 135 3.51 -2.57 13.07
CA ALA A 135 2.31 -3.17 12.52
C ALA A 135 2.32 -3.05 11.00
N VAL A 136 1.50 -3.85 10.32
CA VAL A 136 1.32 -3.78 8.86
C VAL A 136 -0.14 -3.45 8.55
N ILE A 137 -0.34 -2.37 7.83
CA ILE A 137 -1.63 -2.04 7.21
C ILE A 137 -1.66 -2.65 5.82
N THR A 138 -2.61 -3.53 5.54
CA THR A 138 -2.84 -4.10 4.21
C THR A 138 -4.04 -3.42 3.57
N VAL A 139 -3.88 -2.92 2.34
CA VAL A 139 -4.97 -2.28 1.56
C VAL A 139 -5.10 -2.93 0.19
N VAL A 140 -6.31 -3.36 -0.14
CA VAL A 140 -6.67 -3.93 -1.44
C VAL A 140 -7.61 -2.96 -2.16
N GLY A 141 -7.23 -2.54 -3.36
CA GLY A 141 -8.05 -1.62 -4.14
C GLY A 141 -7.89 -1.84 -5.64
N GLN A 142 -8.94 -1.53 -6.40
CA GLN A 142 -8.92 -1.69 -7.87
C GLN A 142 -7.81 -0.86 -8.50
N SER A 143 -7.64 0.39 -8.05
CA SER A 143 -6.56 1.27 -8.46
C SER A 143 -6.31 2.33 -7.39
N PHE A 144 -5.14 2.95 -7.43
CA PHE A 144 -4.75 4.02 -6.51
C PHE A 144 -4.20 5.22 -7.29
N MET A 145 -4.48 6.42 -6.80
CA MET A 145 -3.89 7.67 -7.28
C MET A 145 -2.56 7.95 -6.59
N LEU A 146 -1.81 8.90 -7.17
CA LEU A 146 -0.59 9.43 -6.57
C LEU A 146 -0.84 9.84 -5.10
N HIS A 147 0.00 9.36 -4.18
CA HIS A 147 -0.09 9.60 -2.74
C HIS A 147 -1.37 9.09 -2.02
N GLN A 148 -2.32 8.44 -2.69
CA GLN A 148 -3.62 8.08 -2.11
C GLN A 148 -3.50 7.29 -0.81
N ILE A 149 -2.77 6.17 -0.85
CA ILE A 149 -2.59 5.30 0.32
C ILE A 149 -1.89 6.05 1.47
N ARG A 150 -0.85 6.83 1.16
CA ARG A 150 -0.10 7.60 2.15
C ARG A 150 -0.96 8.68 2.82
N LYS A 151 -1.87 9.31 2.08
CA LYS A 151 -2.83 10.27 2.65
C LYS A 151 -3.94 9.59 3.44
N MET A 152 -4.39 8.41 3.02
CA MET A 152 -5.35 7.60 3.78
C MET A 152 -4.78 7.23 5.15
N ILE A 153 -3.56 6.69 5.16
CA ILE A 153 -2.86 6.29 6.40
C ILE A 153 -2.50 7.52 7.24
N GLY A 154 -2.02 8.60 6.61
CA GLY A 154 -1.72 9.85 7.31
C GLY A 154 -2.93 10.43 8.04
N LEU A 155 -4.11 10.38 7.43
CA LEU A 155 -5.35 10.84 8.07
C LEU A 155 -5.73 9.99 9.29
N VAL A 156 -5.62 8.66 9.17
CA VAL A 156 -5.89 7.74 10.30
C VAL A 156 -4.92 7.97 11.44
N ILE A 157 -3.63 8.11 11.15
CA ILE A 157 -2.61 8.48 12.15
C ILE A 157 -3.02 9.78 12.86
N ALA A 158 -3.41 10.82 12.11
CA ALA A 158 -3.80 12.10 12.69
C ALA A 158 -5.07 12.01 13.56
N ILE A 159 -6.04 11.16 13.21
CA ILE A 159 -7.23 10.95 14.05
C ILE A 159 -6.85 10.22 15.33
N VAL A 160 -6.17 9.08 15.21
CA VAL A 160 -5.86 8.19 16.35
C VAL A 160 -4.90 8.84 17.34
N SER A 161 -3.96 9.66 16.85
CA SER A 161 -3.05 10.44 17.70
C SER A 161 -3.70 11.71 18.28
N GLY A 162 -4.94 12.05 17.93
CA GLY A 162 -5.68 13.18 18.49
C GLY A 162 -5.42 14.54 17.83
N HIS A 163 -4.87 14.59 16.62
CA HIS A 163 -4.69 15.83 15.85
C HIS A 163 -5.97 16.28 15.14
N THR A 164 -6.90 15.37 14.88
CA THR A 164 -8.21 15.66 14.29
C THR A 164 -9.23 14.61 14.74
N THR A 165 -10.48 14.71 14.29
CA THR A 165 -11.57 13.81 14.68
C THR A 165 -12.13 13.05 13.49
N GLU A 166 -12.85 11.97 13.76
CA GLU A 166 -13.52 11.14 12.76
C GLU A 166 -14.45 11.94 11.82
N ALA A 167 -15.04 13.05 12.30
CA ALA A 167 -15.91 13.93 11.52
C ALA A 167 -15.26 14.48 10.23
N ILE A 168 -13.92 14.46 10.15
CA ILE A 168 -13.20 14.88 8.95
C ILE A 168 -13.51 14.02 7.72
N PHE A 169 -13.93 12.76 7.90
CA PHE A 169 -14.25 11.86 6.79
C PHE A 169 -15.39 12.39 5.90
N GLU A 170 -16.40 12.99 6.51
CA GLU A 170 -17.52 13.59 5.76
C GLU A 170 -17.01 14.66 4.80
N LYS A 171 -16.13 15.55 5.28
CA LYS A 171 -15.54 16.62 4.47
C LYS A 171 -14.50 16.08 3.48
N ALA A 172 -13.72 15.08 3.88
CA ALA A 172 -12.62 14.54 3.09
C ALA A 172 -13.08 13.93 1.76
N PHE A 173 -14.31 13.39 1.71
CA PHE A 173 -14.90 12.84 0.49
C PHE A 173 -15.83 13.80 -0.28
N GLN A 174 -16.00 15.05 0.20
CA GLN A 174 -16.89 16.05 -0.39
C GLN A 174 -16.17 16.99 -1.39
N GLY A 175 -16.65 18.22 -1.60
CA GLY A 175 -16.08 19.16 -2.58
C GLY A 175 -15.03 20.12 -2.03
N GLU A 176 -14.91 20.25 -0.71
CA GLU A 176 -13.99 21.19 -0.05
C GLU A 176 -12.55 20.65 -0.03
N ARG A 177 -11.60 21.47 -0.47
CA ARG A 177 -10.17 21.10 -0.50
C ARG A 177 -9.59 21.09 0.92
N LEU A 178 -9.09 19.94 1.34
CA LEU A 178 -8.42 19.77 2.65
C LEU A 178 -6.93 19.48 2.47
N ASP A 179 -6.12 20.02 3.39
CA ASP A 179 -4.72 19.64 3.51
C ASP A 179 -4.56 18.41 4.40
N LEU A 180 -4.77 17.23 3.80
CA LEU A 180 -4.63 15.97 4.52
C LEU A 180 -3.15 15.59 4.73
N PRO A 181 -2.77 15.15 5.94
CA PRO A 181 -1.41 14.69 6.23
C PRO A 181 -1.05 13.49 5.35
N LYS A 182 0.23 13.40 4.98
CA LYS A 182 0.77 12.35 4.12
C LYS A 182 1.84 11.57 4.88
N ALA A 183 1.57 10.31 5.18
CA ALA A 183 2.52 9.42 5.84
C ALA A 183 3.83 9.29 5.04
N PRO A 184 4.98 8.94 5.68
CA PRO A 184 6.24 8.69 5.00
C PRO A 184 6.13 7.67 3.86
N GLY A 185 7.01 7.77 2.85
CA GLY A 185 7.02 6.83 1.73
C GLY A 185 7.64 5.49 2.07
N LEU A 186 8.57 5.49 3.03
CA LEU A 186 9.43 4.37 3.42
C LEU A 186 8.64 3.10 3.72
N GLY A 187 7.56 3.21 4.51
CA GLY A 187 6.75 2.06 4.92
C GLY A 187 5.92 1.42 3.81
N LEU A 188 5.70 2.10 2.68
CA LEU A 188 4.79 1.63 1.63
C LEU A 188 5.49 0.71 0.65
N PHE A 189 4.88 -0.43 0.35
CA PHE A 189 5.31 -1.30 -0.73
C PHE A 189 4.15 -2.02 -1.42
N LEU A 190 4.33 -2.33 -2.70
CA LEU A 190 3.40 -3.17 -3.46
C LEU A 190 3.63 -4.63 -3.09
N ASP A 191 2.64 -5.29 -2.48
CA ASP A 191 2.71 -6.70 -2.12
C ASP A 191 2.43 -7.58 -3.34
N LYS A 192 1.26 -7.44 -3.98
CA LYS A 192 0.89 -8.23 -5.16
C LYS A 192 -0.12 -7.57 -6.08
N VAL A 193 -0.20 -8.07 -7.30
CA VAL A 193 -1.12 -7.62 -8.34
C VAL A 193 -2.02 -8.78 -8.77
N ASP A 194 -3.33 -8.63 -8.67
CA ASP A 194 -4.26 -9.69 -9.06
C ASP A 194 -4.59 -9.66 -10.55
N PHE A 195 -4.58 -10.84 -11.17
CA PHE A 195 -4.94 -11.08 -12.57
C PHE A 195 -6.06 -12.10 -12.73
N THR A 196 -6.87 -12.32 -11.68
CA THR A 196 -7.87 -13.38 -11.66
C THR A 196 -8.84 -13.30 -12.85
N ARG A 197 -9.29 -12.09 -13.26
CA ARG A 197 -10.18 -11.95 -14.43
C ARG A 197 -9.47 -12.30 -15.74
N TYR A 198 -8.19 -11.96 -15.87
CA TYR A 198 -7.40 -12.35 -17.03
C TYR A 198 -7.23 -13.87 -17.08
N ASN A 199 -6.85 -14.48 -15.95
CA ASN A 199 -6.65 -15.92 -15.84
C ASN A 199 -7.92 -16.68 -16.24
N THR A 200 -9.08 -16.33 -15.68
CA THR A 200 -10.37 -16.96 -16.02
C THR A 200 -10.72 -16.83 -17.50
N ARG A 201 -10.37 -15.70 -18.13
CA ARG A 201 -10.76 -15.42 -19.52
C ARG A 201 -9.84 -16.07 -20.55
N PHE A 202 -8.55 -16.21 -20.25
CA PHE A 202 -7.55 -16.55 -21.28
C PHE A 202 -6.69 -17.78 -20.95
N CYS A 203 -6.65 -18.27 -19.70
CA CYS A 203 -5.74 -19.36 -19.32
C CYS A 203 -6.39 -20.76 -19.35
N ASN A 204 -7.60 -20.86 -19.88
CA ASN A 204 -8.30 -22.15 -20.08
C ASN A 204 -8.08 -22.73 -21.50
N ASP A 205 -7.16 -22.16 -22.28
CA ASP A 205 -6.91 -22.55 -23.68
C ASP A 205 -5.75 -23.53 -23.89
N GLY A 206 -5.10 -23.97 -22.81
CA GLY A 206 -3.96 -24.89 -22.84
C GLY A 206 -2.64 -24.27 -23.31
N SER A 207 -2.61 -22.97 -23.63
CA SER A 207 -1.43 -22.27 -24.15
C SER A 207 -0.96 -21.10 -23.28
N HIS A 208 -1.87 -20.45 -22.55
CA HIS A 208 -1.55 -19.39 -21.61
C HIS A 208 -1.60 -19.91 -20.17
N HIS A 209 -0.55 -19.64 -19.41
CA HIS A 209 -0.49 -20.01 -17.99
C HIS A 209 -1.08 -18.90 -17.11
N PRO A 210 -1.80 -19.26 -16.03
CA PRO A 210 -2.33 -18.28 -15.08
C PRO A 210 -1.19 -17.54 -14.37
N ILE A 211 -1.37 -16.24 -14.17
CA ILE A 211 -0.50 -15.43 -13.32
C ILE A 211 -1.01 -15.60 -11.89
N ASP A 212 -0.36 -16.49 -11.13
CA ASP A 212 -0.72 -16.83 -9.75
C ASP A 212 0.49 -16.66 -8.82
N TRP A 213 0.25 -16.05 -7.66
CA TRP A 213 1.25 -15.79 -6.62
C TRP A 213 1.40 -16.95 -5.63
N ASN A 214 0.50 -17.94 -5.63
CA ASN A 214 0.53 -19.05 -4.68
C ASN A 214 1.86 -19.80 -4.69
N ALA A 215 2.41 -20.09 -5.88
CA ALA A 215 3.71 -20.75 -6.03
C ALA A 215 4.90 -19.90 -5.55
N TYR A 216 4.71 -18.58 -5.43
CA TYR A 216 5.73 -17.62 -5.02
C TYR A 216 5.58 -17.16 -3.58
N LYS A 217 4.49 -17.53 -2.90
CA LYS A 217 4.12 -16.98 -1.59
C LYS A 217 5.27 -17.08 -0.59
N GLU A 218 5.88 -18.24 -0.45
CA GLU A 218 6.99 -18.46 0.49
C GLU A 218 8.20 -17.58 0.15
N LYS A 219 8.63 -17.57 -1.12
CA LYS A 219 9.74 -16.71 -1.59
C LYS A 219 9.45 -15.22 -1.38
N MET A 220 8.21 -14.80 -1.60
CA MET A 220 7.76 -13.42 -1.40
C MET A 220 7.77 -13.04 0.09
N ASP A 221 7.32 -13.94 0.96
CA ASP A 221 7.29 -13.71 2.41
C ASP A 221 8.72 -13.61 2.96
N VAL A 222 9.62 -14.54 2.59
CA VAL A 222 11.06 -14.46 2.93
C VAL A 222 11.67 -13.15 2.42
N PHE A 223 11.42 -12.78 1.15
CA PHE A 223 11.96 -11.55 0.59
C PHE A 223 11.46 -10.29 1.32
N LYS A 224 10.18 -10.27 1.74
CA LYS A 224 9.63 -9.18 2.53
C LYS A 224 10.35 -9.04 3.86
N GLU A 225 10.50 -10.13 4.59
CA GLU A 225 11.12 -10.11 5.92
C GLU A 225 12.61 -9.76 5.86
N GLU A 226 13.37 -10.43 4.99
CA GLU A 226 14.83 -10.31 4.95
C GLU A 226 15.33 -9.00 4.33
N HIS A 227 14.59 -8.46 3.36
CA HIS A 227 15.02 -7.28 2.61
C HIS A 227 14.15 -6.05 2.86
N ILE A 228 12.83 -6.16 2.71
CA ILE A 228 11.95 -4.98 2.77
C ILE A 228 11.78 -4.49 4.21
N PHE A 229 11.34 -5.36 5.12
CA PHE A 229 11.11 -5.01 6.52
C PHE A 229 12.42 -4.57 7.16
N ARG A 230 13.50 -5.35 6.97
CA ARG A 230 14.83 -5.00 7.49
C ARG A 230 15.30 -3.62 7.02
N HIS A 231 15.17 -3.31 5.72
CA HIS A 231 15.55 -2.00 5.19
C HIS A 231 14.71 -0.87 5.79
N ILE A 232 13.39 -1.08 5.90
CA ILE A 232 12.47 -0.07 6.44
C ILE A 232 12.76 0.21 7.91
N VAL A 233 12.96 -0.83 8.72
CA VAL A 233 13.28 -0.67 10.15
C VAL A 233 14.60 0.07 10.33
N GLN A 234 15.65 -0.34 9.60
CA GLN A 234 16.94 0.32 9.67
C GLN A 234 16.83 1.81 9.31
N LYS A 235 16.14 2.11 8.20
CA LYS A 235 15.94 3.48 7.73
C LYS A 235 15.11 4.32 8.69
N GLU A 236 14.07 3.74 9.30
CA GLU A 236 13.25 4.44 10.28
C GLU A 236 14.08 4.86 11.49
N VAL A 237 14.98 4.00 11.95
CA VAL A 237 15.83 4.24 13.13
C VAL A 237 16.90 5.29 12.83
N GLU A 238 17.47 5.26 11.62
CA GLU A 238 18.45 6.25 11.16
C GLU A 238 17.81 7.63 10.94
N GLU A 239 16.64 7.68 10.29
CA GLU A 239 16.09 8.91 9.71
C GLU A 239 14.95 9.52 10.56
N ASN A 240 14.37 8.78 11.51
CA ASN A 240 13.21 9.18 12.31
C ASN A 240 12.10 9.79 11.43
N SER A 241 11.60 8.99 10.49
CA SER A 241 10.80 9.49 9.37
C SER A 241 9.41 9.99 9.77
N TYR A 242 8.93 9.63 10.97
CA TYR A 242 7.69 10.14 11.55
C TYR A 242 7.92 11.46 12.30
N PRO A 243 7.41 12.59 11.78
CA PRO A 243 7.72 13.92 12.29
C PRO A 243 6.88 14.33 13.52
N PHE A 244 6.01 13.44 14.00
CA PHE A 244 5.01 13.73 15.04
C PHE A 244 5.43 13.24 16.44
N LEU A 245 6.70 12.90 16.61
CA LEU A 245 7.39 12.70 17.89
C LEU A 245 8.10 13.99 18.31
#